data_AF-A0A918BV44-F1
#
_entry.id   AF-A0A918BV44-F1
#
_cell.length_a   1.000
_cell.length_b   1.000
_cell.length_c   1.000
_cell.angle_alpha   90.00
_cell.angle_beta   90.00
_cell.angle_gamma   90.00
#
_symmetry.space_group_name_H-M   'P 1'
#
loop_
_entity.id
_entity.type
_entity.pdbx_description
1 polymer ?
#
loop_
_entity_poly.entity_id
_entity_poly.type
_entity_poly.pdbx_seq_one_letter_code
_entity_poly.pdbx_strand_id
1 'polypeptide(L)' 'MSKTSQLDVLMSAATYWTARVMQEQGSRFFQAIGQALDAADVGNRRRIYQTWPEECWDFYQRGLLLMEREEENV' A
#
# COMPACT_ATOMS: atom_id res chain seq x y z
N MET A 1 9.94 19.83 -14.95
CA MET A 1 9.64 19.19 -13.65
C MET A 1 9.47 17.70 -13.92
N SER A 2 10.30 16.83 -13.34
CA SER A 2 10.10 15.38 -13.47
C SER A 2 8.79 15.02 -12.77
N LYS A 3 7.88 14.32 -13.46
CA LYS A 3 6.69 13.77 -12.82
C LYS A 3 7.16 12.70 -11.84
N THR A 4 6.84 12.82 -10.56
CA THR A 4 7.06 11.76 -9.57
C THR A 4 6.35 10.50 -10.03
N SER A 5 7.04 9.36 -10.09
CA SER A 5 6.40 8.10 -10.49
C SER A 5 5.54 7.54 -9.35
N GLN A 6 4.51 6.75 -9.68
CA GLN A 6 3.72 6.06 -8.66
C GLN A 6 4.59 5.20 -7.73
N LEU A 7 5.63 4.57 -8.27
CA LEU A 7 6.58 3.81 -7.48
C LEU A 7 7.32 4.69 -6.46
N ASP A 8 7.76 5.88 -6.84
CA ASP A 8 8.44 6.80 -5.92
C ASP A 8 7.49 7.24 -4.79
N VAL A 9 6.23 7.51 -5.11
CA VAL A 9 5.19 7.82 -4.11
C VAL A 9 5.03 6.65 -3.14
N LEU A 10 4.79 5.43 -3.64
CA LEU A 10 4.60 4.23 -2.82
C LEU A 10 5.83 3.93 -1.95
N MET A 11 7.04 4.11 -2.47
CA MET A 11 8.28 3.89 -1.71
C MET A 11 8.51 4.92 -0.60
N SER A 12 7.92 6.11 -0.72
CA SER A 12 8.00 7.18 0.29
C SER A 12 6.88 7.17 1.32
N ALA A 13 5.75 6.52 1.01
CA ALA A 13 4.57 6.48 1.85
C ALA A 13 4.70 5.47 3.00
N ALA A 14 3.92 5.69 4.07
CA ALA A 14 3.76 4.70 5.13
C ALA A 14 3.00 3.48 4.59
N THR A 15 3.56 2.28 4.75
CA THR A 15 3.00 1.05 4.19
C THR A 15 1.81 0.50 4.97
N TYR A 16 1.65 0.92 6.23
CA TYR A 16 0.63 0.42 7.15
C TYR A 16 -0.79 0.47 6.57
N TRP A 17 -1.22 1.64 6.08
CA TRP A 17 -2.59 1.81 5.59
C TRP A 17 -2.88 1.01 4.33
N THR A 18 -1.91 0.95 3.41
CA THR A 18 -2.01 0.11 2.21
C THR A 18 -2.10 -1.37 2.59
N ALA A 19 -1.21 -1.83 3.48
CA ALA A 19 -1.20 -3.21 3.95
C ALA A 19 -2.50 -3.57 4.69
N ARG A 20 -3.02 -2.67 5.52
CA ARG A 20 -4.26 -2.86 6.27
C ARG A 20 -5.46 -3.05 5.33
N VAL A 21 -5.65 -2.17 4.34
CA VAL A 21 -6.76 -2.30 3.38
C VAL A 21 -6.63 -3.59 2.56
N MET A 22 -5.41 -3.99 2.17
CA MET A 22 -5.18 -5.27 1.49
C MET A 22 -5.62 -6.48 2.36
N GLN A 23 -5.36 -6.41 3.66
CA GLN A 23 -5.71 -7.47 4.61
C GLN A 23 -7.21 -7.55 4.92
N GLU A 24 -7.91 -6.41 4.94
CA GLU A 24 -9.31 -6.34 5.37
C GLU A 24 -10.33 -6.60 4.23
N GLN A 25 -9.95 -6.50 2.95
CA GLN A 25 -10.92 -6.57 1.83
C GLN A 25 -11.52 -7.97 1.52
N GLY A 26 -11.05 -9.03 2.18
CA GLY A 26 -11.64 -10.38 2.12
C GLY A 26 -11.00 -11.38 1.14
N SER A 27 -10.24 -10.94 0.13
CA SER A 27 -9.41 -11.83 -0.70
C SER A 27 -8.18 -12.32 0.06
N ARG A 28 -8.04 -13.65 0.19
CA ARG A 28 -6.87 -14.30 0.81
C ARG A 28 -5.55 -13.98 0.09
N PHE A 29 -5.61 -13.73 -1.22
CA PHE A 29 -4.44 -13.38 -2.02
C PHE A 29 -3.88 -12.02 -1.60
N PHE A 30 -4.71 -10.98 -1.61
CA PHE A 30 -4.27 -9.65 -1.19
C PHE A 30 -4.00 -9.59 0.30
N GLN A 31 -4.67 -10.41 1.11
CA GLN A 31 -4.31 -10.54 2.53
C GLN A 31 -2.86 -11.01 2.71
N ALA A 32 -2.42 -12.04 1.96
CA ALA A 32 -1.05 -12.51 2.01
C ALA A 32 -0.05 -11.45 1.49
N ILE A 33 -0.40 -10.71 0.43
CA ILE A 33 0.43 -9.59 -0.05
C ILE A 33 0.53 -8.50 1.00
N GLY A 34 -0.58 -8.12 1.63
CA GLY A 34 -0.60 -7.09 2.68
C GLY A 34 0.28 -7.48 3.87
N GLN A 35 0.23 -8.74 4.30
CA GLN A 35 1.12 -9.28 5.33
C GLN A 35 2.59 -9.24 4.90
N ALA A 36 2.87 -9.65 3.66
CA ALA A 36 4.22 -9.59 3.11
C ALA A 36 4.74 -8.15 3.01
N LEU A 37 3.89 -7.21 2.60
CA LEU A 37 4.23 -5.79 2.45
C LEU A 37 4.56 -5.14 3.79
N ASP A 38 3.78 -5.45 4.83
CA ASP A 38 3.99 -4.94 6.18
C ASP A 38 5.32 -5.45 6.79
N ALA A 39 5.67 -6.71 6.52
CA ALA A 39 6.91 -7.33 6.99
C ALA A 39 8.15 -7.06 6.10
N ALA A 40 7.97 -6.46 4.91
CA ALA A 40 9.03 -6.36 3.92
C ALA A 40 10.08 -5.29 4.23
N ASP A 41 11.35 -5.63 3.98
CA ASP A 41 12.41 -4.64 3.83
C ASP A 41 12.22 -3.76 2.57
N VAL A 42 13.05 -2.73 2.42
CA VAL A 42 12.97 -1.78 1.30
C VAL A 42 13.11 -2.45 -0.07
N GLY A 43 13.96 -3.47 -0.19
CA GLY A 43 14.17 -4.18 -1.45
C GLY A 43 12.95 -5.01 -1.84
N ASN A 44 12.38 -5.73 -0.89
CA ASN A 44 11.19 -6.55 -1.09
C ASN A 44 9.93 -5.69 -1.30
N ARG A 45 9.79 -4.54 -0.61
CA ARG A 45 8.74 -3.55 -0.89
C ARG A 45 8.77 -3.09 -2.33
N ARG A 46 9.95 -2.70 -2.82
CA ARG A 46 10.13 -2.30 -4.22
C ARG A 46 9.71 -3.41 -5.19
N ARG A 47 10.10 -4.66 -4.92
CA ARG A 47 9.71 -5.82 -5.75
C ARG A 47 8.19 -6.02 -5.77
N ILE A 48 7.52 -5.93 -4.63
CA ILE A 48 6.06 -6.04 -4.54
C ILE A 48 5.40 -4.96 -5.40
N TYR A 49 5.78 -3.69 -5.22
CA TYR A 49 5.21 -2.57 -5.99
C TYR A 49 5.49 -2.65 -7.49
N GLN A 50 6.65 -3.18 -7.90
CA GLN A 50 6.96 -3.36 -9.31
C GLN A 50 6.22 -4.55 -9.94
N THR A 51 5.86 -5.56 -9.14
CA THR A 51 5.17 -6.76 -9.63
C THR A 51 3.68 -6.50 -9.82
N TRP A 52 3.05 -5.73 -8.92
CA TRP A 52 1.61 -5.39 -8.95
C TRP A 52 1.38 -3.88 -8.83
N PRO A 53 1.85 -3.08 -9.81
CA PRO A 53 1.85 -1.63 -9.69
C PRO A 53 0.43 -1.03 -9.63
N GLU A 54 -0.50 -1.56 -10.42
CA GLU A 54 -1.87 -1.05 -10.49
C GLU A 54 -2.65 -1.38 -9.21
N GLU A 55 -2.55 -2.62 -8.73
CA GLU A 55 -3.23 -3.06 -7.51
C GLU A 55 -2.66 -2.35 -6.28
N CYS A 56 -1.34 -2.24 -6.16
CA CYS A 56 -0.73 -1.54 -5.04
C CYS A 56 -1.11 -0.06 -5.03
N TRP A 57 -1.28 0.56 -6.20
CA TRP A 57 -1.75 1.94 -6.29
C TRP A 57 -3.20 2.10 -5.85
N ASP A 58 -4.11 1.22 -6.28
CA ASP A 58 -5.51 1.23 -5.81
C ASP A 58 -5.60 1.09 -4.28
N PHE A 59 -4.90 0.09 -3.73
CA PHE A 59 -4.88 -0.13 -2.29
C PHE A 59 -4.23 1.01 -1.52
N TYR A 60 -3.23 1.68 -2.10
CA TYR A 60 -2.66 2.89 -1.52
C TYR A 60 -3.70 4.01 -1.43
N GLN A 61 -4.41 4.30 -2.52
CA GLN A 61 -5.45 5.33 -2.53
C GLN A 61 -6.56 5.04 -1.52
N ARG A 62 -7.01 3.78 -1.44
CA ARG A 62 -7.98 3.36 -0.43
C ARG A 62 -7.44 3.46 1.00
N GLY A 63 -6.15 3.19 1.19
CA GLY A 63 -5.46 3.38 2.47
C GLY A 63 -5.46 4.83 2.93
N LEU A 64 -5.26 5.78 2.00
CA LEU A 64 -5.36 7.21 2.32
C LEU A 64 -6.75 7.60 2.84
N LEU A 65 -7.81 7.10 2.17
CA LEU A 65 -9.19 7.36 2.61
C LEU A 65 -9.50 6.73 3.97
N LEU A 66 -8.93 5.55 4.26
CA LEU A 66 -9.09 4.92 5.57
C LEU A 66 -8.37 5.72 6.66
N MET A 67 -7.14 6.19 6.39
CA MET A 67 -6.37 7.02 7.31
C MET A 67 -7.13 8.31 7.65
N GLU A 68 -7.58 9.05 6.64
CA GLU A 68 -8.35 10.28 6.81
C GLU A 68 -9.60 10.03 7.66
N ARG A 69 -10.34 8.96 7.35
CA ARG A 69 -11.51 8.57 8.14
C ARG A 69 -11.17 8.24 9.59
N GLU A 70 -10.07 7.55 9.87
CA GLU A 70 -9.68 7.25 11.25
C GLU A 70 -9.20 8.49 12.01
N GLU A 71 -8.51 9.42 11.34
CA GLU A 71 -8.12 10.71 11.91
C GLU A 71 -9.33 11.59 12.25
N GLU A 72 -10.40 11.57 11.45
CA GLU A 72 -11.64 12.30 11.71
C GLU A 72 -12.47 11.76 12.88
N ASN A 73 -12.25 10.50 13.29
CA ASN A 73 -13.01 9.84 14.36
C ASN A 73 -12.31 9.88 15.73
N VAL A 74 -11.19 10.61 15.84
CA VAL A 74 -10.41 10.83 17.08
C VAL A 74 -10.66 12.23 17.63
#